data_AF-A0A4U6CTZ5-F1
#
_entry.id   AF-A0A4U6CTZ5-F1
#
_cell.length_a   1.000
_cell.length_b   1.000
_cell.length_c   1.000
_cell.angle_alpha   90.00
_cell.angle_beta   90.00
_cell.angle_gamma   90.00
#
_symmetry.space_group_name_H-M   'P 1'
#
loop_
_entity.id
_entity.type
_entity.pdbx_description
1 polymer ?
#
loop_
_entity_poly.entity_id
_entity_poly.type
_entity_poly.pdbx_seq_one_letter_code
_entity_poly.pdbx_strand_id
1 'polypeptide(L)'
;MILITTFDKQEFPVNQSLDEIHQLLAAQQFFRINRQYLVNYSAVKEVEHYFTRKLVVTLSVDTSEKLLIGKDKTAAFLNWLDSR
;
A
#
# COMPACT_ATOMS: atom_id res chain seq x y z
N MET A 1 -15.84 -7.28 0.70
CA MET A 1 -15.38 -7.34 2.09
C MET A 1 -13.91 -6.97 2.08
N ILE A 2 -13.51 -5.99 2.88
CA ILE A 2 -12.09 -5.56 2.98
C ILE A 2 -11.47 -6.27 4.18
N LEU A 3 -10.18 -6.59 4.08
CA LEU A 3 -9.41 -7.23 5.13
C LEU A 3 -8.29 -6.29 5.57
N ILE A 4 -8.18 -6.05 6.87
CA ILE A 4 -7.07 -5.31 7.47
C ILE A 4 -6.08 -6.33 7.99
N THR A 5 -4.87 -6.33 7.45
CA THR A 5 -3.76 -7.17 7.93
C THR A 5 -2.82 -6.33 8.78
N THR A 6 -2.61 -6.75 10.02
CA THR A 6 -1.70 -6.10 10.96
C THR A 6 -0.28 -6.67 10.85
N PHE A 7 0.70 -6.01 11.48
CA PHE A 7 2.11 -6.43 11.45
C PHE A 7 2.37 -7.79 12.11
N ASP A 8 1.53 -8.18 13.06
CA ASP A 8 1.51 -9.49 13.70
C ASP A 8 0.71 -10.55 12.92
N LYS A 9 0.39 -10.26 11.65
CA LYS A 9 -0.32 -11.15 10.72
C LYS A 9 -1.74 -11.52 11.17
N GLN A 10 -2.36 -10.68 11.99
CA GLN A 10 -3.79 -10.83 12.28
C GLN A 10 -4.60 -10.14 11.20
N GLU A 11 -5.74 -10.75 10.87
CA GLU A 11 -6.62 -10.29 9.81
C GLU A 11 -7.98 -9.91 10.40
N PHE A 12 -8.40 -8.67 10.14
CA PHE A 12 -9.66 -8.13 10.62
C PHE A 12 -10.57 -7.80 9.44
N PRO A 13 -11.64 -8.57 9.20
CA PRO A 13 -12.61 -8.24 8.17
C PRO A 13 -13.39 -7.01 8.59
N VAL A 14 -13.54 -6.07 7.66
CA VAL A 14 -14.29 -4.83 7.86
C VAL A 14 -15.35 -4.65 6.79
N ASN A 15 -16.46 -4.03 7.20
CA ASN A 15 -17.62 -3.78 6.33
C ASN A 15 -17.49 -2.49 5.53
N GLN A 16 -16.59 -1.59 5.95
CA GLN A 16 -16.29 -0.36 5.23
C GLN A 16 -15.58 -0.65 3.90
N SER A 17 -15.81 0.23 2.93
CA SER A 17 -15.07 0.27 1.69
C SER A 17 -13.64 0.77 1.89
N LEU A 18 -12.74 0.42 0.96
CA LEU A 18 -11.36 0.92 0.98
C LEU A 18 -11.30 2.45 0.88
N ASP A 19 -12.26 3.05 0.19
CA ASP A 19 -12.40 4.50 0.04
C ASP A 19 -12.76 5.18 1.36
N GLU A 20 -13.74 4.66 2.10
CA GLU A 20 -14.10 5.16 3.43
C GLU A 20 -12.92 5.00 4.40
N ILE A 21 -12.27 3.84 4.41
CA ILE A 21 -11.09 3.60 5.26
C ILE A 21 -9.97 4.57 4.90
N HIS A 22 -9.72 4.81 3.62
CA HIS A 22 -8.70 5.76 3.18
C HIS A 22 -8.98 7.19 3.64
N GLN A 23 -10.26 7.61 3.71
CA GLN A 23 -10.64 8.94 4.23
C GLN A 23 -10.46 9.06 5.75
N LEU A 24 -10.55 7.96 6.49
CA LEU A 24 -10.38 7.94 7.94
C LEU A 24 -8.90 7.88 8.37
N LEU A 25 -7.99 7.55 7.45
CA LEU A 25 -6.57 7.34 7.73
C LEU A 25 -5.71 8.52 7.29
N ALA A 26 -4.60 8.74 7.99
CA ALA A 26 -3.66 9.79 7.66
C ALA A 26 -2.95 9.49 6.32
N ALA A 27 -3.10 10.37 5.34
CA ALA A 27 -2.47 10.24 4.02
C ALA A 27 -0.93 10.23 4.06
N GLN A 28 -0.31 10.76 5.13
CA GLN A 28 1.14 10.67 5.34
C GLN A 28 1.58 9.26 5.76
N GLN A 29 0.71 8.50 6.44
CA GLN A 29 1.04 7.16 6.92
C GLN A 29 0.51 6.06 6.01
N PHE A 30 -0.51 6.34 5.20
CA PHE A 30 -1.14 5.36 4.32
C PHE A 30 -1.18 5.84 2.89
N PHE A 31 -0.80 4.97 1.95
CA PHE A 31 -0.82 5.25 0.53
C PHE A 31 -1.62 4.22 -0.25
N ARG A 32 -2.48 4.68 -1.14
CA ARG A 32 -3.29 3.82 -2.00
C ARG A 32 -2.53 3.42 -3.26
N ILE A 33 -1.87 2.28 -3.17
CA ILE A 33 -1.07 1.67 -4.25
C ILE A 33 -1.97 1.40 -5.47
N ASN A 34 -3.10 0.73 -5.28
CA ASN A 34 -4.03 0.38 -6.36
C ASN A 34 -5.49 0.36 -5.87
N ARG A 35 -6.41 -0.21 -6.66
CA ARG A 35 -7.84 -0.27 -6.29
C ARG A 35 -8.12 -1.19 -5.09
N GLN A 36 -7.24 -2.17 -4.84
CA GLN A 36 -7.41 -3.22 -3.85
C GLN A 36 -6.58 -3.00 -2.57
N TYR A 37 -5.44 -2.30 -2.67
CA TYR A 37 -4.49 -2.19 -1.57
C TYR A 37 -4.27 -0.75 -1.11
N LEU A 38 -4.38 -0.56 0.21
CA LEU A 38 -3.98 0.61 0.96
C LEU A 38 -2.86 0.18 1.91
N VAL A 39 -1.70 0.82 1.82
CA VAL A 39 -0.48 0.34 2.49
C VAL A 39 0.04 1.36 3.49
N ASN A 40 0.42 0.88 4.67
CA ASN A 40 1.09 1.70 5.67
C ASN A 40 2.57 1.89 5.32
N TYR A 41 3.10 3.09 5.54
CA TYR A 41 4.51 3.43 5.35
C TYR A 41 5.44 2.43 6.07
N SER A 42 5.15 2.11 7.33
CA SER A 42 5.99 1.23 8.15
C SER A 42 5.94 -0.23 7.70
N ALA A 43 4.97 -0.60 6.85
CA ALA A 43 4.89 -1.93 6.27
C ALA A 43 5.73 -2.07 5.00
N VAL A 44 6.18 -0.96 4.39
CA VAL A 44 7.03 -1.02 3.20
C VAL A 44 8.41 -1.51 3.61
N LYS A 45 8.76 -2.71 3.16
CA LYS A 45 10.07 -3.32 3.43
C LYS A 45 11.08 -2.96 2.35
N GLU A 46 10.66 -3.05 1.10
CA GLU A 46 11.53 -2.80 -0.04
C GLU A 46 10.71 -2.33 -1.24
N VAL A 47 11.34 -1.52 -2.09
CA VAL A 47 10.73 -1.00 -3.32
C VAL A 47 11.73 -1.19 -4.45
N GLU A 48 11.34 -1.95 -5.46
CA GLU A 48 12.20 -2.26 -6.60
C GLU A 48 11.56 -1.79 -7.90
N HIS A 49 12.40 -1.50 -8.90
CA HIS A 49 11.91 -1.20 -10.23
C HIS A 49 11.45 -2.48 -10.91
N TYR A 50 10.18 -2.51 -11.29
CA TYR A 50 9.59 -3.59 -12.08
C TYR A 50 9.38 -3.09 -13.51
N PHE A 51 9.77 -3.89 -14.51
CA PHE A 51 9.49 -3.72 -15.95
C PHE A 51 8.91 -2.37 -16.43
N THR A 52 9.61 -1.66 -17.34
CA THR A 52 9.13 -0.44 -18.03
C THR A 52 8.38 0.56 -17.14
N ARG A 53 9.10 1.17 -16.17
CA ARG A 53 8.64 2.27 -15.29
C ARG A 53 7.56 1.91 -14.26
N LYS A 54 7.36 0.62 -13.94
CA LYS A 54 6.55 0.22 -12.79
C LYS A 54 7.45 0.07 -11.56
N LEU A 55 6.86 0.12 -10.37
CA LEU A 55 7.53 -0.30 -9.14
C LEU A 55 6.83 -1.55 -8.60
N VAL A 56 7.60 -2.43 -7.98
CA VAL A 56 7.07 -3.48 -7.12
C VAL A 56 7.40 -3.12 -5.68
N VAL A 57 6.39 -3.21 -4.82
CA VAL A 57 6.52 -2.94 -3.39
C VAL A 57 6.43 -4.27 -2.66
N THR A 58 7.44 -4.54 -1.85
CA THR A 58 7.47 -5.68 -0.94
C THR A 58 7.14 -5.18 0.46
N LEU A 59 6.14 -5.79 1.10
CA LEU A 59 5.77 -5.46 2.46
C LEU A 59 6.44 -6.40 3.47
N SER A 60 6.44 -5.98 4.74
CA SER A 60 6.78 -6.83 5.87
C SER A 60 5.71 -7.89 6.16
N VAL A 61 4.49 -7.69 5.64
CA VAL A 61 3.36 -8.63 5.75
C VAL A 61 3.16 -9.36 4.43
N ASP A 62 2.66 -10.59 4.51
CA ASP A 62 2.39 -11.42 3.34
C ASP A 62 1.21 -10.83 2.55
N THR A 63 1.38 -10.66 1.25
CA THR A 63 0.31 -10.24 0.33
C THR A 63 0.07 -11.33 -0.71
N SER A 64 -1.20 -11.61 -1.01
CA SER A 64 -1.57 -12.64 -1.99
C SER A 64 -1.08 -12.31 -3.40
N GLU A 65 -0.95 -11.03 -3.71
CA GLU A 65 -0.48 -10.53 -5.01
C GLU A 65 0.73 -9.61 -4.86
N LYS A 66 1.50 -9.47 -5.94
CA LYS A 66 2.57 -8.46 -6.02
C LYS A 66 1.96 -7.07 -6.08
N LEU A 67 2.42 -6.19 -5.19
CA LEU A 67 1.98 -4.80 -5.17
C LEU A 67 2.71 -4.01 -6.27
N LEU A 68 2.10 -3.97 -7.44
CA LEU A 68 2.62 -3.23 -8.58
C LEU A 68 2.05 -1.81 -8.61
N ILE A 69 2.94 -0.83 -8.74
CA ILE A 69 2.62 0.58 -8.93
C ILE A 69 2.84 0.94 -10.39
N GLY A 70 1.80 1.50 -11.01
CA GLY A 70 1.86 2.02 -12.38
C GLY A 70 2.70 3.30 -12.48
N LYS A 71 3.21 3.58 -13.69
CA LYS A 71 4.04 4.75 -13.99
C LYS A 71 3.42 6.08 -13.51
N ASP A 72 2.10 6.19 -13.58
CA ASP A 72 1.31 7.35 -13.15
C ASP A 72 1.44 7.64 -11.64
N LYS A 73 1.55 6.59 -10.82
CA LYS A 73 1.66 6.69 -9.37
C LYS A 73 3.07 6.54 -8.84
N THR A 74 4.02 6.05 -9.64
CA THR A 74 5.42 5.86 -9.26
C THR A 74 6.02 7.11 -8.62
N ALA A 75 5.89 8.27 -9.28
CA ALA A 75 6.44 9.52 -8.75
C ALA A 75 5.78 9.94 -7.42
N ALA A 76 4.45 9.85 -7.34
CA ALA A 76 3.71 10.17 -6.11
C ALA A 76 4.07 9.25 -4.95
N PHE A 77 4.25 7.96 -5.22
CA PHE A 77 4.64 6.98 -4.20
C PHE A 77 6.06 7.19 -3.69
N LEU A 78 7.02 7.43 -4.59
CA LEU A 78 8.40 7.74 -4.19
C LEU A 78 8.46 9.03 -3.37
N ASN A 79 7.75 10.08 -3.79
CA ASN A 79 7.67 11.32 -3.02
C ASN A 79 7.02 11.10 -1.65
N TRP A 80 6.00 10.25 -1.56
CA TRP A 80 5.38 9.89 -0.29
C TRP A 80 6.35 9.12 0.63
N LEU A 81 7.19 8.25 0.07
CA LEU A 81 8.23 7.55 0.83
C LEU A 81 9.34 8.49 1.33
N ASP A 82 9.70 9.49 0.52
CA ASP A 82 10.74 10.47 0.80
C ASP A 82 10.27 11.61 1.72
N SER A 83 8.96 11.83 1.83
CA SER A 83 8.36 12.89 2.67
C SER A 83 8.42 12.62 4.18
N ARG A 84 9.41 11.86 4.66
CA ARG A 84 9.64 11.53 6.06
C ARG A 84 10.98 12.08 6.58
#